data_AF-A0AAU8SNG5-F1
#
_entry.id   AF-A0AAU8SNG5-F1
#
_cell.length_a   1.000
_cell.length_b   1.000
_cell.length_c   1.000
_cell.angle_alpha   90.00
_cell.angle_beta   90.00
_cell.angle_gamma   90.00
#
_symmetry.space_group_name_H-M   'P 1'
#
loop_
_entity.id
_entity.type
_entity.pdbx_description
1 polymer ?
#
loop_
_entity_poly.entity_id
_entity_poly.type
_entity_poly.pdbx_seq_one_letter_code
_entity_poly.pdbx_strand_id
1 'polypeptide(L)' 'MTNGNPDTAAMARGGEPLPSNDIAGLARRVREIDPSRYLDEQARLAYHDALDRWPLLAKLMGLAD' A
#
# COMPACT_ATOMS: atom_id res chain seq x y z
N MET A 1 20.00 5.32 41.68
CA MET A 1 20.60 4.50 40.60
C MET A 1 19.46 4.08 39.69
N THR A 2 19.28 4.76 38.55
CA THR A 2 18.19 4.45 37.60
C THR A 2 18.73 3.44 36.60
N ASN A 3 18.38 2.16 36.75
CA ASN A 3 18.73 1.16 35.73
C ASN A 3 17.79 1.37 34.54
N GLY A 4 18.24 2.18 33.59
CA GLY A 4 17.61 2.31 32.28
C GLY A 4 17.62 0.95 31.61
N ASN A 5 16.43 0.47 31.26
CA ASN A 5 16.24 -0.77 30.52
C ASN A 5 17.00 -0.68 29.18
N PRO A 6 17.95 -1.59 28.87
CA PRO A 6 18.69 -1.54 27.61
C PRO A 6 17.81 -1.79 26.37
N ASP A 7 16.57 -2.26 26.56
CA ASP A 7 15.65 -2.56 25.45
C ASP A 7 15.17 -1.33 24.68
N THR A 8 15.29 -0.12 25.23
CA THR A 8 14.78 1.10 24.56
C THR A 8 15.71 1.64 23.48
N ALA A 9 16.98 1.20 23.44
CA ALA A 9 17.96 1.70 22.48
C ALA A 9 17.99 0.89 21.17
N ALA A 10 17.46 -0.34 21.16
CA ALA A 10 17.48 -1.22 19.99
C ALA A 10 16.37 -0.93 18.96
N MET A 11 15.29 -0.22 19.34
CA MET A 11 14.17 0.09 18.42
C MET A 11 14.47 1.23 17.44
N ALA A 12 15.65 1.86 17.50
CA ALA A 12 15.98 3.01 16.67
C ALA A 12 16.55 2.66 15.28
N ARG A 13 16.81 1.38 14.98
CA ARG A 13 17.38 0.96 13.68
C ARG A 13 16.90 -0.43 13.25
N GLY A 14 15.87 -0.46 12.40
CA GLY A 14 15.45 -1.66 11.69
C GLY A 14 14.08 -2.12 12.15
N GLY A 15 13.15 -2.17 11.19
CA GLY A 15 11.71 -2.27 11.42
C GLY A 15 11.29 -3.34 12.41
N GLU A 16 10.45 -2.91 13.35
CA GLU A 16 9.56 -3.77 14.14
C GLU A 16 8.99 -4.90 13.26
N PRO A 17 8.95 -6.15 13.76
CA PRO A 17 8.20 -7.22 13.11
C PRO A 17 6.76 -6.74 12.99
N LEU A 18 6.26 -6.58 11.76
CA LEU A 18 4.83 -6.32 11.57
C LEU A 18 4.07 -7.43 12.32
N PRO A 19 3.05 -7.09 13.13
CA PRO A 19 2.12 -8.08 13.64
C PRO A 19 1.73 -9.00 12.49
N SER A 20 1.73 -10.31 12.72
CA SER A 20 1.26 -11.29 11.73
C SER A 20 -0.14 -10.86 11.29
N ASN A 21 -0.24 -10.27 10.09
CA ASN A 21 -1.43 -9.65 9.48
C ASN A 21 -1.68 -8.13 9.67
N ASP A 22 -0.63 -7.31 9.79
CA ASP A 22 -0.76 -5.84 9.70
C ASP A 22 -0.80 -5.34 8.24
N ILE A 23 -1.96 -5.52 7.61
CA ILE A 23 -2.25 -5.03 6.24
C ILE A 23 -2.11 -3.50 6.15
N ALA A 24 -2.44 -2.78 7.23
CA ALA A 24 -2.30 -1.33 7.29
C ALA A 24 -0.82 -0.88 7.34
N GLY A 25 0.03 -1.68 7.98
CA GLY A 25 1.48 -1.51 7.97
C GLY A 25 2.09 -1.84 6.61
N LEU A 26 1.57 -2.85 5.90
CA LEU A 26 1.97 -3.16 4.53
C LEU A 26 1.58 -2.02 3.56
N ALA A 27 0.34 -1.54 3.63
CA ALA A 27 -0.15 -0.44 2.79
C ALA A 27 0.69 0.84 2.96
N ARG A 28 1.12 1.15 4.19
CA ARG A 28 2.01 2.31 4.46
C ARG A 28 3.42 2.18 3.89
N ARG A 29 3.90 0.96 3.62
CA ARG A 29 5.23 0.73 3.05
C ARG A 29 5.23 0.72 1.52
N VAL A 30 4.09 0.44 0.90
CA VAL A 30 3.94 0.48 -0.55
C VAL A 30 3.50 1.88 -0.96
N ARG A 31 4.44 2.64 -1.53
CA ARG A 31 4.23 4.06 -1.89
C ARG A 31 3.05 4.29 -2.85
N GLU A 32 2.67 3.26 -3.60
CA GLU A 32 1.59 3.29 -4.60
C GLU A 32 0.21 2.91 -4.02
N ILE A 33 0.15 2.44 -2.78
CA ILE A 33 -1.10 2.06 -2.11
C ILE A 33 -1.46 3.16 -1.11
N ASP A 34 -2.63 3.77 -1.28
CA ASP A 34 -3.21 4.67 -0.29
C ASP A 34 -3.72 3.85 0.90
N PRO A 35 -3.14 4.00 2.11
CA PRO A 35 -3.59 3.27 3.29
C PRO A 35 -4.98 3.72 3.77
N SER A 36 -5.51 4.82 3.25
CA SER A 36 -6.82 5.40 3.62
C SER A 36 -7.97 4.85 2.76
N ARG A 37 -7.66 4.13 1.67
CA ARG A 37 -8.64 3.57 0.73
C ARG A 37 -8.49 2.06 0.65
N TYR A 38 -9.61 1.35 0.49
CA TYR A 38 -9.56 -0.08 0.20
C TYR A 38 -8.81 -0.34 -1.11
N LEU A 39 -8.01 -1.40 -1.14
CA LEU A 39 -7.20 -1.78 -2.30
C LEU A 39 -8.07 -1.97 -3.55
N ASP A 40 -9.23 -2.63 -3.39
CA ASP A 40 -10.14 -2.91 -4.50
C ASP A 40 -10.72 -1.64 -5.13
N GLU A 41 -11.00 -0.62 -4.30
CA GLU A 41 -11.49 0.67 -4.76
C GLU A 41 -10.40 1.44 -5.51
N GLN A 42 -9.15 1.39 -5.02
CA GLN A 42 -8.01 1.98 -5.74
C GLN A 42 -7.75 1.29 -7.08
N ALA A 43 -7.84 -0.04 -7.11
CA ALA A 43 -7.68 -0.83 -8.33
C ALA A 43 -8.78 -0.48 -9.35
N ARG A 44 -10.03 -0.34 -8.91
CA ARG A 44 -11.15 0.08 -9.76
C ARG A 44 -10.92 1.46 -10.36
N LEU A 45 -10.50 2.43 -9.55
CA LEU A 45 -10.23 3.79 -10.03
C LEU A 45 -9.08 3.82 -11.03
N ALA A 46 -7.96 3.15 -10.71
CA ALA A 46 -6.81 3.07 -11.61
C ALA A 46 -7.16 2.39 -12.94
N TYR A 47 -8.04 1.39 -12.91
CA TYR A 47 -8.54 0.73 -14.10
C TYR A 47 -9.35 1.68 -14.99
N HIS A 48 -10.31 2.42 -14.43
CA HIS A 48 -11.08 3.40 -15.20
C HIS A 48 -10.19 4.51 -15.79
N ASP A 49 -9.29 5.07 -14.99
CA ASP A 49 -8.32 6.07 -15.46
C ASP A 49 -7.45 5.54 -16.63
N ALA A 50 -7.07 4.27 -16.58
CA ALA A 50 -6.30 3.63 -17.64
C ALA A 50 -7.12 3.47 -18.93
N LEU A 51 -8.41 3.10 -18.83
CA LEU A 51 -9.31 3.00 -19.97
C LEU A 51 -9.50 4.38 -20.64
N ASP A 52 -9.71 5.43 -19.85
CA ASP A 52 -9.89 6.79 -20.36
C ASP A 52 -8.63 7.34 -21.03
N ARG A 53 -7.45 7.01 -20.50
CA ARG A 53 -6.18 7.45 -21.06
C ARG A 53 -5.80 6.67 -22.34
N TRP A 54 -6.26 5.43 -22.49
CA TRP A 54 -5.88 4.54 -23.60
C TRP A 54 -7.11 3.92 -24.29
N PRO A 55 -8.04 4.74 -24.84
CA PRO A 55 -9.33 4.25 -25.33
C PRO A 55 -9.19 3.29 -26.52
N LEU A 56 -8.17 3.47 -27.36
CA LEU A 56 -7.92 2.56 -28.49
C LEU A 56 -7.48 1.16 -28.02
N LEU A 57 -6.59 1.10 -27.03
CA LEU A 57 -6.12 -0.16 -26.45
C LEU A 57 -7.26 -0.84 -25.68
N ALA A 58 -8.07 -0.06 -24.95
CA ALA A 58 -9.26 -0.55 -24.27
C ALA A 58 -10.24 -1.24 -25.23
N LYS A 59 -10.53 -0.62 -26.39
CA LYS A 59 -11.37 -1.21 -27.44
C LYS A 59 -10.76 -2.46 -28.05
N LEU A 60 -9.45 -2.46 -28.32
CA LEU A 60 -8.75 -3.64 -28.84
C LEU A 60 -8.77 -4.83 -27.89
N MET A 61 -8.72 -4.56 -26.58
CA MET A 61 -8.79 -5.61 -25.56
C MET A 61 -10.24 -5.98 -25.17
N GLY A 62 -11.25 -5.36 -25.80
CA GLY A 62 -12.66 -5.59 -25.46
C GLY A 62 -13.04 -5.15 -24.05
N LEU A 63 -12.31 -4.17 -23.50
CA LEU A 63 -12.47 -3.66 -22.13
C LEU A 63 -13.30 -2.38 -22.04
N ALA A 64 -13.57 -1.74 -23.18
CA ALA A 64 -14.46 -0.60 -23.30
C ALA A 64 -15.45 -0.87 -24.44
N ASP A 65 -16.74 -0.81 -24.14
CA ASP A 65 -17.85 -0.87 -25.11
C ASP A 65 -17.86 0.35 -26.05
#